data_AF-A0A348AMI2-F1
#
_entry.id   AF-A0A348AMI2-F1
#
_cell.length_a   1.000
_cell.length_b   1.000
_cell.length_c   1.000
_cell.angle_alpha   90.00
_cell.angle_beta   90.00
_cell.angle_gamma   90.00
#
_symmetry.space_group_name_H-M   'P 1'
#
loop_
_entity.id
_entity.type
_entity.pdbx_description
1 polymer ?
#
loop_
_entity_poly.entity_id
_entity_poly.type
_entity_poly.pdbx_seq_one_letter_code
_entity_poly.pdbx_strand_id
1 'polypeptide(L)'
;MMDDFEQEDLQEQEAANTTIEEEKAEQDNPESQEPSENTVSDDTTEAPVMAENNGELKIEDIIEPGRYGVSNSQMIPALKKAITEQSIEKLALLKKTYFYTFDKSIRYLKKAEREFIEKNSI
;
A
#
# COMPACT_ATOMS: atom_id res chain seq x y z
N MET A 1 26.69 56.22 -12.42
CA MET A 1 26.88 55.07 -11.51
C MET A 1 25.49 54.47 -11.37
N MET A 2 25.10 53.59 -12.28
CA MET A 2 25.33 52.13 -12.23
C MET A 2 24.78 51.56 -10.92
N ASP A 3 23.60 50.95 -10.99
CA ASP A 3 23.47 49.54 -10.63
C ASP A 3 22.42 48.90 -11.54
N ASP A 4 22.87 47.85 -12.19
CA ASP A 4 22.25 47.13 -13.29
C ASP A 4 21.01 46.38 -12.85
N PHE A 5 20.01 46.52 -13.70
CA PHE A 5 18.71 45.87 -13.69
C PHE A 5 18.91 44.37 -13.94
N GLU A 6 19.07 43.59 -12.87
CA GLU A 6 19.14 42.13 -12.93
C GLU A 6 17.81 41.52 -13.42
N GLN A 7 17.97 40.62 -14.39
CA GLN A 7 17.09 39.48 -14.73
C GLN A 7 15.92 39.74 -15.68
N GLU A 8 16.28 40.03 -16.93
CA GLU A 8 15.56 39.55 -18.11
C GLU A 8 15.83 38.06 -18.36
N ASP A 9 14.76 37.38 -18.81
CA ASP A 9 14.73 36.22 -19.69
C ASP A 9 15.31 34.86 -19.22
N LEU A 10 14.38 33.93 -19.01
CA LEU A 10 14.34 32.66 -19.77
C LEU A 10 12.98 31.98 -19.56
N GLN A 11 12.02 32.44 -20.36
CA GLN A 11 10.85 31.68 -20.78
C GLN A 11 11.27 30.51 -21.68
N GLU A 12 10.43 29.48 -21.67
CA GLU A 12 10.22 28.53 -22.78
C GLU A 12 11.36 27.58 -23.14
N GLN A 13 11.17 26.30 -22.79
CA GLN A 13 11.35 25.24 -23.78
C GLN A 13 10.29 24.15 -23.62
N GLU A 14 9.47 24.07 -24.65
CA GLU A 14 8.43 23.09 -24.93
C GLU A 14 9.00 21.72 -25.33
N ALA A 15 8.14 20.71 -25.19
CA ALA A 15 7.94 19.59 -26.10
C ALA A 15 9.11 18.63 -26.44
N ALA A 16 8.95 17.38 -26.00
CA ALA A 16 9.15 16.22 -26.87
C ALA A 16 8.32 15.02 -26.38
N ASN A 17 7.21 14.78 -27.08
CA ASN A 17 6.49 13.50 -27.14
C ASN A 17 7.31 12.45 -27.91
N THR A 18 6.97 11.17 -27.67
CA THR A 18 7.14 10.01 -28.57
C THR A 18 8.46 9.23 -28.45
N THR A 19 8.37 7.98 -27.98
CA THR A 19 8.73 6.76 -28.74
C THR A 19 8.06 5.55 -28.09
N ILE A 20 7.20 4.90 -28.86
CA ILE A 20 6.62 3.57 -28.68
C ILE A 20 7.45 2.62 -29.57
N GLU A 21 7.93 1.50 -29.02
CA GLU A 21 8.18 0.22 -29.72
C GLU A 21 7.85 -0.86 -28.65
N GLU A 22 6.79 -1.69 -28.76
CA GLU A 22 6.65 -2.92 -29.60
C GLU A 22 7.92 -3.79 -29.54
N GLU A 23 7.94 -5.11 -29.35
CA GLU A 23 7.00 -6.22 -29.26
C GLU A 23 7.87 -7.41 -28.75
N LYS A 24 7.31 -8.34 -27.96
CA LYS A 24 7.56 -9.78 -28.18
C LYS A 24 6.59 -10.63 -27.37
N ALA A 25 5.60 -11.15 -28.10
CA ALA A 25 4.79 -12.30 -27.73
C ALA A 25 5.51 -13.59 -28.17
N GLU A 26 5.49 -14.61 -27.31
CA GLU A 26 5.51 -16.05 -27.66
C GLU A 26 5.13 -16.79 -26.36
N GLN A 27 3.87 -17.18 -26.18
CA GLN A 27 3.29 -18.48 -26.55
C GLN A 27 4.14 -19.68 -26.09
N ASP A 28 3.72 -20.32 -25.00
CA ASP A 28 3.69 -21.79 -24.96
C ASP A 28 2.55 -22.25 -24.05
N ASN A 29 1.61 -22.94 -24.67
CA ASN A 29 0.45 -23.61 -24.10
C ASN A 29 0.81 -25.10 -24.02
N PRO A 30 0.49 -25.80 -22.92
CA PRO A 30 -0.33 -26.97 -23.13
C PRO A 30 -1.43 -27.16 -22.07
N GLU A 31 -2.66 -26.93 -22.51
CA GLU A 31 -3.82 -27.83 -22.46
C GLU A 31 -3.63 -29.18 -21.76
N SER A 32 -4.39 -29.41 -20.67
CA SER A 32 -5.12 -30.66 -20.39
C SER A 32 -6.07 -30.49 -19.18
N GLN A 33 -7.33 -30.20 -19.50
CA GLN A 33 -8.57 -30.91 -19.10
C GLN A 33 -8.38 -32.27 -18.36
N GLU A 34 -9.18 -32.75 -17.39
CA GLU A 34 -10.53 -32.44 -16.84
C GLU A 34 -10.67 -32.96 -15.37
N PRO A 35 -11.85 -33.39 -14.85
CA PRO A 35 -12.68 -32.62 -13.94
C PRO A 35 -12.82 -33.31 -12.57
N SER A 36 -13.28 -32.59 -11.55
CA SER A 36 -13.97 -33.25 -10.44
C SER A 36 -14.98 -32.31 -9.84
N GLU A 37 -16.24 -32.59 -10.18
CA GLU A 37 -17.37 -32.36 -9.31
C GLU A 37 -17.03 -32.86 -7.91
N ASN A 38 -17.18 -31.99 -6.91
CA ASN A 38 -17.71 -32.46 -5.65
C ASN A 38 -18.60 -31.37 -5.06
N THR A 39 -19.90 -31.61 -5.21
CA THR A 39 -20.97 -30.97 -4.48
C THR A 39 -20.86 -31.35 -3.01
N VAL A 40 -20.63 -30.38 -2.13
CA VAL A 40 -21.14 -30.46 -0.76
C VAL A 40 -21.64 -29.08 -0.37
N SER A 41 -22.96 -28.98 -0.25
CA SER A 41 -23.67 -27.93 0.44
C SER A 41 -23.20 -27.91 1.89
N ASP A 42 -22.75 -26.77 2.39
CA ASP A 42 -22.79 -26.49 3.82
C ASP A 42 -23.06 -24.99 4.02
N ASP A 43 -24.32 -24.71 4.30
CA ASP A 43 -24.81 -23.52 4.95
C ASP A 43 -24.30 -23.56 6.40
N THR A 44 -23.15 -22.94 6.67
CA THR A 44 -22.75 -22.61 8.04
C THR A 44 -22.42 -21.13 8.12
N THR A 45 -23.38 -20.43 8.70
CA THR A 45 -23.32 -19.05 9.14
C THR A 45 -22.40 -18.97 10.36
N GLU A 46 -21.12 -18.64 10.21
CA GLU A 46 -20.29 -18.25 11.36
C GLU A 46 -19.35 -17.09 11.00
N ALA A 47 -19.82 -15.87 11.29
CA ALA A 47 -18.96 -14.78 11.73
C ALA A 47 -18.91 -14.79 13.27
N PRO A 48 -17.90 -14.19 13.91
CA PRO A 48 -16.48 -14.35 13.73
C PRO A 48 -15.86 -14.86 15.05
N VAL A 49 -15.01 -15.89 15.01
CA VAL A 49 -14.20 -16.23 16.18
C VAL A 49 -13.19 -15.10 16.41
N MET A 50 -13.49 -14.23 17.37
CA MET A 50 -12.55 -13.27 17.92
C MET A 50 -11.40 -14.04 18.56
N ALA A 51 -10.34 -14.26 17.78
CA ALA A 51 -9.08 -14.73 18.29
C ALA A 51 -8.43 -13.58 19.07
N GLU A 52 -8.82 -13.42 20.34
CA GLU A 52 -8.03 -12.70 21.35
C GLU A 52 -6.71 -13.48 21.55
N ASN A 53 -5.79 -13.33 20.59
CA ASN A 53 -4.40 -13.64 20.82
C ASN A 53 -3.83 -12.52 21.67
N ASN A 54 -3.88 -12.68 23.00
CA ASN A 54 -3.03 -11.95 23.95
C ASN A 54 -1.54 -12.37 23.82
N GLY A 55 -1.08 -12.59 22.59
CA GLY A 55 0.33 -12.61 22.24
C GLY A 55 0.76 -11.17 22.04
N GLU A 56 1.88 -10.79 22.64
CA GLU A 56 2.49 -9.48 22.45
C GLU A 56 2.57 -9.15 20.95
N LEU A 57 1.87 -8.09 20.51
CA LEU A 57 1.84 -7.67 19.11
C LEU A 57 3.24 -7.23 18.69
N LYS A 58 3.91 -8.03 17.85
CA LYS A 58 5.22 -7.70 17.31
C LYS A 58 5.09 -6.95 16.00
N ILE A 59 6.00 -6.00 15.78
CA ILE A 59 5.98 -5.21 14.55
C ILE A 59 6.33 -6.07 13.33
N GLU A 60 7.17 -7.08 13.53
CA GLU A 60 7.58 -8.03 12.49
C GLU A 60 6.41 -8.89 11.99
N ASP A 61 5.40 -9.14 12.83
CA ASP A 61 4.17 -9.87 12.43
C ASP A 61 3.24 -9.02 11.54
N ILE A 62 3.44 -7.69 11.55
CA ILE A 62 2.64 -6.74 10.77
C ILE A 62 3.34 -6.40 9.47
N ILE A 63 4.67 -6.20 9.52
CA ILE A 63 5.46 -5.78 8.37
C ILE A 63 6.92 -6.22 8.51
N GLU A 64 7.45 -6.85 7.46
CA GLU A 64 8.85 -7.24 7.40
C GLU A 64 9.71 -6.10 6.80
N PRO A 65 10.65 -5.52 7.57
CA PRO A 65 11.51 -4.46 7.07
C PRO A 65 12.55 -4.99 6.07
N GLY A 66 12.82 -4.21 5.01
CA GLY A 66 13.91 -4.50 4.07
C GLY A 66 15.26 -3.94 4.54
N ARG A 67 16.29 -4.08 3.69
CA ARG A 67 17.66 -3.58 3.95
C ARG A 67 17.73 -2.11 4.39
N TYR A 68 16.83 -1.28 3.87
CA TYR A 68 16.77 0.16 4.13
C TYR A 68 15.56 0.55 5.01
N GLY A 69 15.02 -0.42 5.76
CA GLY A 69 13.78 -0.26 6.51
C GLY A 69 12.55 -0.54 5.64
N VAL A 70 11.43 0.09 6.02
CA VAL A 70 10.13 -0.13 5.39
C VAL A 70 9.86 0.88 4.29
N SER A 71 9.51 0.39 3.10
CA SER A 71 9.08 1.22 1.97
C SER A 71 7.57 1.50 1.99
N ASN A 72 7.12 2.47 1.20
CA ASN A 72 5.68 2.71 1.01
C ASN A 72 4.96 1.50 0.42
N SER A 73 5.61 0.73 -0.46
CA SER A 73 5.01 -0.47 -1.06
C SER A 73 4.72 -1.57 -0.05
N GLN A 74 5.46 -1.60 1.07
CA GLN A 74 5.22 -2.49 2.20
C GLN A 74 4.24 -1.86 3.21
N MET A 75 4.39 -0.56 3.50
CA MET A 75 3.57 0.14 4.50
C MET A 75 2.10 0.24 4.10
N ILE A 76 1.81 0.58 2.84
CA ILE A 76 0.42 0.76 2.35
C ILE A 76 -0.42 -0.52 2.54
N PRO A 77 0.00 -1.72 2.11
CA PRO A 77 -0.79 -2.93 2.35
C PRO A 77 -0.92 -3.27 3.84
N ALA A 78 0.11 -3.02 4.66
CA ALA A 78 0.01 -3.22 6.11
C ALA A 78 -1.02 -2.29 6.77
N LEU A 79 -1.05 -1.01 6.38
CA LEU A 79 -2.06 -0.05 6.85
C LEU A 79 -3.46 -0.47 6.46
N LYS A 80 -3.66 -0.87 5.20
CA LYS A 80 -4.97 -1.33 4.72
C LYS A 80 -5.45 -2.56 5.50
N LYS A 81 -4.56 -3.54 5.71
CA LYS A 81 -4.86 -4.73 6.50
C LYS A 81 -5.26 -4.38 7.93
N ALA A 82 -4.50 -3.49 8.59
CA ALA A 82 -4.81 -3.06 9.94
C ALA A 82 -6.15 -2.28 10.03
N ILE A 83 -6.49 -1.49 9.01
CA ILE A 83 -7.80 -0.81 8.92
C ILE A 83 -8.93 -1.81 8.69
N THR A 84 -8.76 -2.80 7.81
CA THR A 84 -9.78 -3.82 7.57
C THR A 84 -10.03 -4.70 8.80
N GLU A 85 -8.99 -4.97 9.57
CA GLU A 85 -9.07 -5.66 10.86
C GLU A 85 -9.53 -4.74 12.00
N GLN A 86 -9.75 -3.44 11.72
CA GLN A 86 -10.08 -2.39 12.68
C GLN A 86 -9.12 -2.35 13.89
N SER A 87 -7.87 -2.78 13.69
CA SER A 87 -6.88 -2.90 14.75
C SER A 87 -6.13 -1.58 14.92
N ILE A 88 -6.60 -0.76 15.86
CA ILE A 88 -5.98 0.51 16.24
C ILE A 88 -4.56 0.26 16.79
N GLU A 89 -4.35 -0.82 17.52
CA GLU A 89 -3.05 -1.17 18.10
C GLU A 89 -1.98 -1.40 17.03
N LYS A 90 -2.31 -2.14 15.96
CA LYS A 90 -1.40 -2.35 14.82
C LYS A 90 -1.05 -1.03 14.12
N LEU A 91 -2.04 -0.16 13.93
CA LEU A 91 -1.83 1.16 13.33
C LEU A 91 -0.95 2.07 14.21
N ALA A 92 -1.19 2.09 15.52
CA ALA A 92 -0.38 2.83 16.47
C ALA A 92 1.06 2.31 16.53
N LEU A 93 1.26 0.99 16.48
CA LEU A 93 2.59 0.39 16.43
C LEU A 93 3.32 0.74 15.13
N LEU A 94 2.65 0.68 13.98
CA LEU A 94 3.21 1.11 12.70
C LEU A 94 3.63 2.59 12.71
N LYS A 95 2.81 3.47 13.29
CA LYS A 95 3.15 4.90 13.40
C LYS A 95 4.33 5.14 14.34
N LYS A 96 4.35 4.48 15.50
CA LYS A 96 5.43 4.62 16.49
C LYS A 96 6.76 4.14 15.93
N THR A 97 6.77 3.02 15.19
CA THR A 97 8.00 2.41 14.69
C THR A 97 8.48 3.06 13.39
N TYR A 98 7.57 3.43 12.48
CA TYR A 98 7.90 3.90 11.13
C TYR A 98 7.29 5.27 10.81
N PHE A 99 7.35 6.22 11.75
CA PHE A 99 6.72 7.54 11.67
C PHE A 99 6.79 8.21 10.29
N TYR A 100 7.98 8.34 9.71
CA TYR A 100 8.16 9.02 8.41
C TYR A 100 7.52 8.28 7.24
N THR A 101 7.61 6.95 7.21
CA THR A 101 7.02 6.13 6.14
C THR A 101 5.51 6.05 6.31
N PHE A 102 5.03 5.99 7.56
CA PHE A 102 3.62 6.01 7.92
C PHE A 102 2.94 7.26 7.34
N ASP A 103 3.40 8.45 7.71
CA ASP A 103 2.82 9.72 7.24
C ASP A 103 2.88 9.88 5.72
N LYS A 104 3.99 9.44 5.09
CA LYS A 104 4.10 9.44 3.63
C LYS A 104 3.08 8.49 3.00
N SER A 105 2.82 7.35 3.62
CA SER A 105 1.93 6.30 3.09
C SER A 105 0.45 6.66 3.18
N ILE A 106 0.04 7.46 4.18
CA ILE A 106 -1.36 7.91 4.35
C ILE A 106 -1.90 8.59 3.08
N ARG A 107 -1.06 9.34 2.36
CA ARG A 107 -1.45 10.04 1.12
C ARG A 107 -1.93 9.12 0.01
N TYR A 108 -1.54 7.83 0.04
CA TYR A 108 -1.93 6.83 -0.95
C TYR A 108 -3.14 5.98 -0.52
N LEU A 109 -3.68 6.22 0.68
CA LEU A 109 -4.91 5.57 1.16
C LEU A 109 -6.16 6.24 0.57
N LYS A 110 -7.28 5.52 0.55
CA LYS A 110 -8.58 6.07 0.15
C LYS A 110 -9.09 7.07 1.20
N LYS A 111 -10.05 7.91 0.82
CA LYS A 111 -10.65 8.91 1.72
C LYS A 111 -11.17 8.27 3.02
N ALA A 112 -11.95 7.20 2.93
CA ALA A 112 -12.50 6.50 4.09
C ALA A 112 -11.41 5.90 5.00
N GLU A 113 -10.32 5.38 4.41
CA GLU A 113 -9.18 4.82 5.15
C GLU A 113 -8.43 5.93 5.92
N ARG A 114 -8.25 7.10 5.32
CA ARG A 114 -7.62 8.25 5.99
C ARG A 114 -8.48 8.79 7.13
N GLU A 115 -9.79 8.94 6.89
CA GLU A 115 -10.74 9.37 7.92
C GLU A 115 -10.76 8.40 9.11
N PHE A 116 -10.60 7.10 8.87
CA PHE A 116 -10.47 6.12 9.94
C PHE A 116 -9.24 6.38 10.82
N ILE A 117 -8.07 6.67 10.22
CA ILE A 117 -6.85 6.98 10.97
C ILE A 117 -7.01 8.29 11.76
N GLU A 118 -7.52 9.34 11.11
CA GLU A 118 -7.72 10.66 11.73
C GLU A 118 -8.71 10.62 12.90
N LYS A 119 -9.84 9.92 12.75
CA LYS A 119 -10.86 9.80 13.79
C LYS A 119 -10.32 9.12 15.05
N ASN A 120 -9.45 8.14 14.87
CA ASN A 120 -8.84 7.42 15.98
C ASN A 120 -7.59 8.12 16.54
N SER A 121 -7.28 9.34 16.07
CA SER A 121 -6.14 10.17 16.51
C SER A 121 -4.81 9.41 16.51
N ILE A 122 -4.66 8.49 15.55
CA ILE A 122 -3.48 7.62 15.46
C ILE A 122 -2.31 8.45 14.99
#